data_AF-A0A3L6LB07-F1
#
_entry.id   AF-A0A3L6LB07-F1
#
_cell.length_a   1.000
_cell.length_b   1.000
_cell.length_c   1.000
_cell.angle_alpha   90.00
_cell.angle_beta   90.00
_cell.angle_gamma   90.00
#
_symmetry.space_group_name_H-M   'P 1'
#
loop_
_entity.id
_entity.type
_entity.pdbx_description
1 polymer ?
#
loop_
_entity_poly.entity_id
_entity_poly.type
_entity_poly.pdbx_seq_one_letter_code
_entity_poly.pdbx_strand_id
1 'polypeptide(L)'
;MKKSGNYSATAITYTALHGGYGLCWLLKELVFPDPKWQKHITFAGALTIFASVLGPYWYIVYNAIMRKAERSEGALCAATLVYLIGLVMMMCSDCQKYFVLKKKKGLITDGFFSRIRHPNYLGEMMIYGTFGFISNHVGSFGVLAWVWVGLFLPFMIQKEASMSRYSEWRAYKSRTGFLLPSVLPPKQKTTTVE
;
A
#
# COMPACT_ATOMS: atom_id res chain seq x y z
N MET A 1 -24.94 -0.95 2.90
CA MET A 1 -25.87 -1.78 2.12
C MET A 1 -27.30 -1.67 2.64
N LYS A 2 -27.64 -2.06 3.88
CA LYS A 2 -29.03 -1.95 4.41
C LYS A 2 -29.70 -0.60 4.16
N LYS A 3 -29.02 0.51 4.49
CA LYS A 3 -29.55 1.88 4.29
C LYS A 3 -29.74 2.26 2.81
N SER A 4 -28.89 1.79 1.91
CA SER A 4 -28.97 2.12 0.47
C SER A 4 -29.83 1.14 -0.33
N GLY A 5 -30.20 -0.01 0.26
CA GLY A 5 -30.80 -1.14 -0.47
C GLY A 5 -29.91 -1.67 -1.60
N ASN A 6 -28.62 -1.32 -1.64
CA ASN A 6 -27.71 -1.68 -2.71
C ASN A 6 -26.99 -2.99 -2.38
N TYR A 7 -27.35 -4.03 -3.11
CA TYR A 7 -26.76 -5.37 -3.08
C TYR A 7 -26.26 -5.81 -4.47
N SER A 8 -25.95 -4.85 -5.34
CA SER A 8 -25.35 -5.13 -6.65
C SER A 8 -24.03 -5.88 -6.50
N ALA A 9 -23.61 -6.57 -7.56
CA ALA A 9 -22.30 -7.22 -7.61
C ALA A 9 -21.16 -6.24 -7.26
N THR A 10 -21.24 -5.00 -7.76
CA THR A 10 -20.25 -3.95 -7.47
C THR A 10 -20.19 -3.62 -5.97
N ALA A 11 -21.34 -3.45 -5.31
CA ALA A 11 -21.40 -3.12 -3.88
C ALA A 11 -20.95 -4.30 -3.00
N ILE A 12 -21.30 -5.52 -3.37
CA ILE A 12 -20.88 -6.74 -2.66
C ILE A 12 -19.37 -6.93 -2.81
N THR A 13 -18.83 -6.84 -4.02
CA THR A 13 -17.39 -6.93 -4.28
C THR A 13 -16.63 -5.85 -3.51
N TYR A 14 -17.05 -4.58 -3.58
CA TYR A 14 -16.41 -3.50 -2.81
C TYR A 14 -16.38 -3.82 -1.31
N THR A 15 -17.52 -4.27 -0.78
CA THR A 15 -17.67 -4.60 0.66
C THR A 15 -16.75 -5.75 1.06
N ALA A 16 -16.67 -6.80 0.23
CA ALA A 16 -15.80 -7.94 0.47
C ALA A 16 -14.31 -7.55 0.45
N LEU A 17 -13.88 -6.77 -0.57
CA LEU A 17 -12.49 -6.34 -0.69
C LEU A 17 -12.10 -5.37 0.43
N HIS A 18 -12.91 -4.34 0.69
CA HIS A 18 -12.62 -3.34 1.72
C HIS A 18 -12.71 -3.92 3.14
N GLY A 19 -13.75 -4.72 3.43
CA GLY A 19 -13.90 -5.38 4.72
C GLY A 19 -12.82 -6.44 4.96
N GLY A 20 -12.54 -7.26 3.95
CA GLY A 20 -11.46 -8.24 3.99
C GLY A 20 -10.10 -7.59 4.21
N TYR A 21 -9.83 -6.45 3.56
CA TYR A 21 -8.60 -5.68 3.79
C TYR A 21 -8.46 -5.29 5.26
N GLY A 22 -9.52 -4.75 5.86
CA GLY A 22 -9.53 -4.39 7.28
C GLY A 22 -9.24 -5.58 8.20
N LEU A 23 -9.85 -6.75 7.94
CA LEU A 23 -9.58 -7.97 8.69
C LEU A 23 -8.13 -8.43 8.56
N CYS A 24 -7.57 -8.42 7.35
CA CYS A 24 -6.17 -8.75 7.13
C CYS A 24 -5.24 -7.76 7.85
N TRP A 25 -5.61 -6.47 7.94
CA TRP A 25 -4.84 -5.45 8.65
C TRP A 25 -4.84 -5.70 10.17
N LEU A 26 -5.98 -6.08 10.76
CA LEU A 26 -6.07 -6.51 12.16
C LEU A 26 -5.21 -7.75 12.42
N LEU A 27 -5.23 -8.74 11.52
CA LEU A 27 -4.37 -9.92 11.65
C LEU A 27 -2.89 -9.56 11.59
N LYS A 28 -2.48 -8.70 10.65
CA LYS A 28 -1.11 -8.18 10.56
C LYS A 28 -0.68 -7.52 11.88
N GLU A 29 -1.55 -6.70 12.47
CA GLU A 29 -1.29 -6.04 13.73
C GLU A 29 -1.04 -7.02 14.88
N LEU A 30 -1.74 -8.17 14.90
CA LEU A 30 -1.54 -9.21 15.91
C LEU A 30 -0.25 -10.02 15.68
N VAL A 31 0.14 -10.28 14.43
CA VAL A 31 1.22 -11.23 14.11
C VAL A 31 2.58 -10.55 13.88
N PHE A 32 2.60 -9.42 13.17
CA PHE A 32 3.81 -8.68 12.84
C PHE A 32 3.55 -7.16 12.85
N PRO A 33 3.24 -6.58 14.03
CA PRO A 33 2.89 -5.16 14.17
C PRO A 33 4.03 -4.25 13.72
N ASP A 34 3.70 -3.14 13.07
CA ASP A 34 4.69 -2.11 12.75
C ASP A 34 4.84 -1.15 13.95
N PRO A 35 6.06 -1.05 14.55
CA PRO A 35 6.29 -0.24 15.75
C PRO A 35 5.92 1.24 15.62
N LYS A 36 5.79 1.77 14.39
CA LYS A 36 5.33 3.15 14.18
C LYS A 36 3.90 3.37 14.66
N TRP A 37 3.04 2.36 14.53
CA TRP A 37 1.61 2.45 14.91
C TRP A 37 1.37 2.20 16.40
N GLN A 38 2.38 1.71 17.14
CA GLN A 38 2.28 1.46 18.59
C GLN A 38 2.54 2.71 19.44
N LYS A 39 2.92 3.83 18.81
CA LYS A 39 3.23 5.06 19.55
C LYS A 39 1.94 5.77 19.93
N HIS A 40 1.89 6.24 21.17
CA HIS A 40 0.81 7.13 21.60
C HIS A 40 0.79 8.39 20.72
N ILE A 41 -0.40 8.72 20.25
CA ILE A 41 -0.68 9.96 19.52
C ILE A 41 -1.49 10.89 20.40
N THR A 42 -1.34 12.19 20.18
CA THR A 42 -2.20 13.19 20.83
C THR A 42 -3.61 13.13 20.24
N PHE A 43 -4.59 13.63 20.99
CA PHE A 43 -5.96 13.77 20.48
C PHE A 43 -6.01 14.59 19.18
N ALA A 44 -5.26 15.69 19.12
CA ALA A 44 -5.12 16.50 17.91
C ALA A 44 -4.53 15.70 16.73
N GLY A 45 -3.53 14.85 17.00
CA GLY A 45 -2.97 13.95 16.00
C GLY A 45 -3.99 12.93 15.49
N ALA A 46 -4.79 12.34 16.39
CA ALA A 46 -5.87 11.42 16.03
C ALA A 46 -6.93 12.11 15.14
N LEU A 47 -7.38 13.30 15.54
CA LEU A 47 -8.33 14.10 14.76
C LEU A 47 -7.76 14.45 13.38
N THR A 48 -6.48 14.82 13.31
CA THR A 48 -5.81 15.15 12.05
C THR A 48 -5.75 13.95 11.10
N ILE A 49 -5.34 12.78 11.57
CA ILE A 49 -5.29 11.55 10.75
C ILE A 49 -6.70 11.16 10.28
N PHE A 50 -7.70 11.30 11.16
CA PHE A 50 -9.08 11.04 10.78
C PHE A 50 -9.54 12.02 9.69
N ALA A 51 -9.40 13.33 9.90
CA ALA A 51 -9.88 14.34 8.96
C ALA A 51 -9.14 14.34 7.62
N SER A 52 -7.84 14.03 7.61
CA SER A 52 -6.99 14.13 6.41
C SER A 52 -6.83 12.82 5.63
N VAL A 53 -7.10 11.67 6.25
CA VAL A 53 -6.89 10.34 5.64
C VAL A 53 -8.12 9.44 5.76
N LEU A 54 -8.51 9.06 6.98
CA LEU A 54 -9.54 8.02 7.19
C LEU A 54 -10.95 8.49 6.81
N GLY A 55 -11.28 9.73 7.14
CA GLY A 55 -12.53 10.40 6.79
C GLY A 55 -12.71 10.50 5.27
N PRO A 56 -11.75 11.07 4.53
CA PRO A 56 -11.82 11.13 3.07
C PRO A 56 -12.01 9.77 2.38
N TYR A 57 -11.47 8.67 2.91
CA TYR A 57 -11.72 7.34 2.33
C TYR A 57 -13.20 6.92 2.35
N TRP A 58 -14.01 7.42 3.28
CA TRP A 58 -15.46 7.19 3.26
C TRP A 58 -16.16 7.80 2.06
N TYR A 59 -15.58 8.83 1.42
CA TYR A 59 -16.09 9.36 0.16
C TYR A 59 -16.08 8.29 -0.95
N ILE A 60 -15.04 7.45 -0.99
CA ILE A 60 -14.92 6.36 -1.96
C ILE A 60 -16.01 5.30 -1.71
N VAL A 61 -16.18 4.92 -0.44
CA VAL A 61 -17.23 3.98 0.00
C VAL A 61 -18.62 4.52 -0.33
N TYR A 62 -18.85 5.81 -0.08
CA TYR A 62 -20.11 6.48 -0.37
C TYR A 62 -20.44 6.42 -1.87
N ASN A 63 -19.49 6.74 -2.74
CA ASN A 63 -19.69 6.64 -4.19
C ASN A 63 -19.95 5.20 -4.63
N ALA A 64 -19.21 4.22 -4.11
CA ALA A 64 -19.40 2.82 -4.46
C ALA A 64 -20.78 2.29 -4.03
N ILE A 65 -21.17 2.53 -2.77
CA ILE A 65 -22.33 1.86 -2.17
C ILE A 65 -23.59 2.72 -2.21
N MET A 66 -23.50 4.00 -1.82
CA MET A 66 -24.67 4.87 -1.67
C MET A 66 -25.13 5.43 -3.01
N ARG A 67 -24.20 5.77 -3.91
CA ARG A 67 -24.53 6.23 -5.26
C ARG A 67 -24.73 5.09 -6.27
N LYS A 68 -24.73 3.84 -5.79
CA LYS A 68 -24.99 2.64 -6.60
C LYS A 68 -24.09 2.57 -7.83
N ALA A 69 -22.78 2.68 -7.62
CA ALA A 69 -21.82 2.52 -8.70
C ALA A 69 -21.99 1.16 -9.38
N GLU A 70 -21.83 1.13 -10.70
CA GLU A 70 -21.92 -0.07 -11.51
C GLU A 70 -20.62 -0.28 -12.29
N ARG A 71 -20.16 -1.53 -12.28
CA ARG A 71 -19.04 -2.04 -13.06
C ARG A 71 -19.44 -3.38 -13.67
N SER A 72 -18.90 -3.66 -14.86
CA SER A 72 -19.07 -4.97 -15.48
C SER A 72 -18.38 -6.07 -14.66
N GLU A 73 -18.83 -7.30 -14.82
CA GLU A 73 -18.24 -8.47 -14.14
C GLU A 73 -16.74 -8.62 -14.46
N GLY A 74 -16.36 -8.42 -15.73
CA GLY A 74 -14.96 -8.42 -16.15
C GLY A 74 -14.11 -7.36 -15.45
N ALA A 75 -14.67 -6.15 -15.25
CA ALA A 75 -13.99 -5.08 -14.52
C ALA A 75 -13.83 -5.41 -13.03
N LEU A 76 -14.84 -6.03 -12.40
CA LEU A 76 -14.77 -6.48 -11.01
C LEU A 76 -13.78 -7.63 -10.83
N CYS A 77 -13.71 -8.56 -11.79
CA CYS A 77 -12.71 -9.63 -11.82
C CYS A 77 -11.29 -9.05 -11.89
N ALA A 78 -11.04 -8.16 -12.86
CA ALA A 78 -9.73 -7.50 -13.00
C ALA A 78 -9.35 -6.72 -11.73
N ALA A 79 -10.28 -5.96 -11.15
CA ALA A 79 -10.05 -5.24 -9.90
C ALA A 79 -9.71 -6.19 -8.74
N THR A 80 -10.39 -7.34 -8.65
CA THR A 80 -10.10 -8.35 -7.63
C THR A 80 -8.71 -8.94 -7.79
N LEU A 81 -8.27 -9.24 -9.02
CA LEU A 81 -6.91 -9.73 -9.28
C LEU A 81 -5.84 -8.70 -8.89
N VAL A 82 -6.02 -7.44 -9.26
CA VAL A 82 -5.11 -6.35 -8.87
C VAL A 82 -5.08 -6.18 -7.35
N TYR A 83 -6.23 -6.26 -6.69
CA TYR A 83 -6.34 -6.20 -5.24
C TYR A 83 -5.55 -7.34 -4.57
N LEU A 84 -5.69 -8.58 -5.04
CA LEU A 84 -4.99 -9.74 -4.48
C LEU A 84 -3.47 -9.60 -4.60
N ILE A 85 -2.97 -9.18 -5.77
CA ILE A 85 -1.54 -8.93 -5.97
C ILE A 85 -1.06 -7.81 -5.03
N GLY A 86 -1.83 -6.72 -4.94
CA GLY A 86 -1.52 -5.61 -4.03
C GLY A 86 -1.48 -6.03 -2.57
N LEU A 87 -2.43 -6.87 -2.14
CA LEU A 87 -2.51 -7.42 -0.79
C LEU A 87 -1.30 -8.30 -0.46
N VAL A 88 -0.93 -9.22 -1.35
CA VAL A 88 0.26 -10.07 -1.19
C VAL A 88 1.52 -9.22 -1.13
N MET A 89 1.69 -8.27 -2.06
CA MET A 89 2.83 -7.36 -2.06
C MET A 89 2.95 -6.58 -0.75
N MET A 90 1.84 -6.02 -0.26
CA MET A 90 1.83 -5.27 0.99
C MET A 90 2.13 -6.16 2.20
N MET A 91 1.34 -7.21 2.40
CA MET A 91 1.44 -8.06 3.59
C MET A 91 2.77 -8.78 3.68
N CYS A 92 3.22 -9.39 2.57
CA CYS A 92 4.43 -10.20 2.59
C CYS A 92 5.69 -9.34 2.66
N SER A 93 5.71 -8.14 2.07
CA SER A 93 6.88 -7.25 2.21
C SER A 93 7.00 -6.66 3.61
N ASP A 94 5.89 -6.34 4.27
CA ASP A 94 5.91 -5.92 5.67
C ASP A 94 6.26 -7.08 6.62
N CYS A 95 5.77 -8.29 6.35
CA CYS A 95 6.16 -9.50 7.07
C CYS A 95 7.67 -9.77 6.96
N GLN A 96 8.23 -9.77 5.75
CA GLN A 96 9.68 -9.88 5.52
C GLN A 96 10.43 -8.79 6.29
N LYS A 97 9.99 -7.53 6.18
CA LYS A 97 10.58 -6.39 6.90
C LYS A 97 10.60 -6.62 8.41
N TYR A 98 9.48 -7.03 8.98
CA TYR A 98 9.34 -7.24 10.42
C TYR A 98 10.29 -8.32 10.93
N PHE A 99 10.22 -9.54 10.36
CA PHE A 99 10.99 -10.66 10.89
C PHE A 99 12.49 -10.53 10.63
N VAL A 100 12.91 -9.99 9.48
CA VAL A 100 14.33 -9.74 9.21
C VAL A 100 14.88 -8.69 10.20
N LEU A 101 14.19 -7.55 10.36
CA LEU A 101 14.65 -6.49 11.27
C LEU A 101 14.49 -6.83 12.75
N LYS A 102 13.67 -7.84 13.10
CA LYS A 102 13.62 -8.41 14.45
C LYS A 102 14.87 -9.22 14.78
N LYS A 103 15.47 -9.87 13.78
CA LYS A 103 16.70 -10.67 13.95
C LYS A 103 17.97 -9.83 13.82
N LYS A 104 18.05 -8.95 12.81
CA LYS A 104 19.21 -8.09 12.57
C LYS A 104 18.79 -6.76 11.95
N LYS A 105 19.19 -5.66 12.55
CA LYS A 105 19.00 -4.33 11.95
C LYS A 105 19.94 -4.16 10.75
N GLY A 106 19.42 -3.63 9.65
CA GLY A 106 20.20 -3.40 8.44
C GLY A 106 19.34 -2.98 7.26
N LEU A 107 19.96 -2.89 6.09
CA LEU A 107 19.28 -2.67 4.82
C LEU A 107 18.85 -4.03 4.24
N ILE A 108 17.55 -4.20 3.97
CA ILE A 108 17.02 -5.39 3.30
C ILE A 108 17.15 -5.18 1.79
N THR A 109 17.76 -6.14 1.09
CA THR A 109 18.04 -6.01 -0.35
C THR A 109 17.68 -7.25 -1.18
N ASP A 110 16.91 -8.17 -0.60
CA ASP A 110 16.46 -9.44 -1.17
C ASP A 110 14.92 -9.58 -1.12
N GLY A 111 14.39 -10.69 -1.61
CA GLY A 111 12.94 -10.98 -1.59
C GLY A 111 12.12 -9.88 -2.26
N PHE A 112 11.08 -9.40 -1.58
CA PHE A 112 10.22 -8.32 -2.07
C PHE A 112 10.97 -7.00 -2.28
N PHE A 113 12.10 -6.79 -1.61
CA PHE A 113 12.91 -5.58 -1.73
C PHE A 113 14.01 -5.72 -2.80
N SER A 114 14.17 -6.88 -3.44
CA SER A 114 15.27 -7.14 -4.38
C SER A 114 15.33 -6.20 -5.59
N ARG A 115 14.16 -5.76 -6.10
CA ARG A 115 14.03 -4.92 -7.30
C ARG A 115 13.25 -3.63 -7.10
N ILE A 116 12.71 -3.40 -5.91
CA ILE A 116 11.81 -2.29 -5.58
C ILE A 116 12.06 -1.83 -4.14
N ARG A 117 12.13 -0.52 -3.90
CA ARG A 117 12.45 0.02 -2.56
C ARG A 117 11.23 0.18 -1.65
N HIS A 118 10.06 0.34 -2.25
CA HIS A 118 8.79 0.56 -1.55
C HIS A 118 7.67 -0.43 -1.98
N PRO A 119 7.90 -1.76 -1.93
CA PRO A 119 6.91 -2.76 -2.34
C PRO A 119 5.61 -2.68 -1.54
N ASN A 120 5.70 -2.38 -0.24
CA ASN A 120 4.53 -2.25 0.61
C ASN A 120 3.63 -1.08 0.17
N TYR A 121 4.23 0.06 -0.17
CA TYR A 121 3.51 1.23 -0.67
C TYR A 121 2.88 0.96 -2.04
N LEU A 122 3.60 0.29 -2.95
CA LEU A 122 3.01 -0.11 -4.23
C LEU A 122 1.79 -1.01 -3.99
N GLY A 123 1.91 -2.00 -3.11
CA GLY A 123 0.80 -2.89 -2.74
C GLY A 123 -0.40 -2.15 -2.17
N GLU A 124 -0.19 -1.21 -1.23
CA GLU A 124 -1.27 -0.36 -0.70
C GLU A 124 -1.89 0.50 -1.81
N MET A 125 -1.09 1.12 -2.67
CA MET A 125 -1.60 1.92 -3.79
C MET A 125 -2.43 1.08 -4.78
N MET A 126 -2.05 -0.17 -5.03
CA MET A 126 -2.85 -1.11 -5.83
C MET A 126 -4.20 -1.40 -5.15
N ILE A 127 -4.21 -1.73 -3.86
CA ILE A 127 -5.44 -2.00 -3.09
C ILE A 127 -6.37 -0.79 -3.11
N TYR A 128 -5.89 0.39 -2.73
CA TYR A 128 -6.73 1.59 -2.70
C TYR A 128 -7.13 2.04 -4.12
N GLY A 129 -6.27 1.81 -5.11
CA GLY A 129 -6.58 2.04 -6.51
C GLY A 129 -7.78 1.23 -6.99
N THR A 130 -7.93 -0.03 -6.54
CA THR A 130 -9.13 -0.83 -6.88
C THR A 130 -10.38 -0.29 -6.21
N PHE A 131 -10.32 0.23 -4.98
CA PHE A 131 -11.46 0.90 -4.35
C PHE A 131 -11.88 2.14 -5.13
N GLY A 132 -10.92 2.98 -5.52
CA GLY A 132 -11.17 4.14 -6.39
C GLY A 132 -11.81 3.74 -7.71
N PHE A 133 -11.27 2.71 -8.37
CA PHE A 133 -11.81 2.17 -9.61
C PHE A 133 -13.24 1.63 -9.46
N ILE A 134 -13.49 0.78 -8.47
CA ILE A 134 -14.81 0.18 -8.24
C ILE A 134 -15.86 1.25 -7.90
N SER A 135 -15.46 2.33 -7.21
CA SER A 135 -16.37 3.44 -6.89
C SER A 135 -16.92 4.20 -8.12
N ASN A 136 -16.35 3.97 -9.31
CA ASN A 136 -16.74 4.57 -10.59
C ASN A 136 -16.92 6.10 -10.54
N HIS A 137 -16.06 6.79 -9.79
CA HIS A 137 -16.16 8.23 -9.60
C HIS A 137 -14.78 8.90 -9.64
N VAL A 138 -14.60 9.89 -10.52
CA VAL A 138 -13.30 10.57 -10.70
C VAL A 138 -12.80 11.23 -9.41
N GLY A 139 -13.71 11.79 -8.61
CA GLY A 139 -13.36 12.41 -7.32
C GLY A 139 -12.73 11.44 -6.32
N SER A 140 -13.01 10.13 -6.42
CA SER A 140 -12.36 9.12 -5.57
C SER A 140 -10.85 9.04 -5.85
N PHE A 141 -10.43 9.22 -7.11
CA PHE A 141 -9.00 9.28 -7.44
C PHE A 141 -8.34 10.57 -6.94
N GLY A 142 -9.09 11.67 -6.81
CA GLY A 142 -8.62 12.89 -6.16
C GLY A 142 -8.26 12.65 -4.68
N VAL A 143 -9.10 11.90 -3.96
CA VAL A 143 -8.81 11.48 -2.57
C VAL A 143 -7.55 10.60 -2.51
N LEU A 144 -7.41 9.65 -3.44
CA LEU A 144 -6.21 8.80 -3.50
C LEU A 144 -4.94 9.60 -3.80
N ALA A 145 -5.00 10.51 -4.78
CA ALA A 145 -3.88 11.37 -5.13
C ALA A 145 -3.45 12.25 -3.94
N TRP A 146 -4.41 12.80 -3.19
CA TRP A 146 -4.13 13.53 -1.96
C TRP A 146 -3.34 12.70 -0.95
N VAL A 147 -3.77 11.46 -0.66
CA VAL A 147 -3.06 10.60 0.30
C VAL A 147 -1.69 10.16 -0.25
N TRP A 148 -1.61 9.81 -1.54
CA TRP A 148 -0.37 9.32 -2.13
C TRP A 148 0.71 10.40 -2.18
N VAL A 149 0.34 11.63 -2.55
CA VAL A 149 1.27 12.76 -2.61
C VAL A 149 1.51 13.38 -1.23
N GLY A 150 0.45 13.58 -0.44
CA GLY A 150 0.54 14.26 0.86
C GLY A 150 1.07 13.40 2.00
N LEU A 151 0.95 12.07 1.91
CA LEU A 151 1.35 11.16 2.99
C LEU A 151 2.37 10.11 2.53
N PHE A 152 2.06 9.35 1.48
CA PHE A 152 2.92 8.22 1.09
C PHE A 152 4.28 8.70 0.57
N LEU A 153 4.29 9.65 -0.35
CA LEU A 153 5.53 10.15 -0.94
C LEU A 153 6.48 10.76 0.11
N PRO A 154 6.06 11.64 1.03
CA PRO A 154 6.90 12.13 2.12
C PRO A 154 7.48 10.99 2.98
N PHE A 155 6.67 10.00 3.35
CA PHE A 155 7.15 8.86 4.12
C PHE A 155 8.14 7.98 3.35
N MET A 156 7.95 7.80 2.05
CA MET A 156 8.90 7.10 1.20
C MET A 156 10.23 7.86 1.11
N ILE A 157 10.20 9.18 0.92
CA ILE A 157 11.41 10.03 0.90
C ILE A 157 12.16 9.97 2.24
N GLN A 158 11.44 10.10 3.36
CA GLN A 158 12.05 9.96 4.69
C GLN A 158 12.65 8.57 4.90
N LYS A 159 12.00 7.52 4.39
CA LYS A 159 12.55 6.16 4.43
C LYS A 159 13.81 6.04 3.58
N GLU A 160 13.88 6.64 2.39
CA GLU A 160 15.12 6.69 1.57
C GLU A 160 16.26 7.39 2.30
N ALA A 161 16.01 8.56 2.90
CA ALA A 161 17.01 9.29 3.68
C ALA A 161 17.51 8.48 4.88
N SER A 162 16.60 7.73 5.51
CA SER A 162 16.96 6.76 6.55
C SER A 162 17.89 5.68 5.97
N MET A 163 17.49 5.03 4.88
CA MET A 163 18.24 3.93 4.26
C MET A 163 19.59 4.38 3.67
N SER A 164 19.77 5.66 3.34
CA SER A 164 21.00 6.16 2.72
C SER A 164 22.23 6.18 3.61
N ARG A 165 22.07 5.93 4.92
CA ARG A 165 23.18 5.80 5.86
C ARG A 165 23.96 4.49 5.72
N TYR A 166 23.38 3.47 5.10
CA TYR A 166 24.02 2.16 4.95
C TYR A 166 25.01 2.18 3.78
N SER A 167 26.18 1.55 3.93
CA SER A 167 27.23 1.56 2.92
C SER A 167 26.80 0.89 1.61
N GLU A 168 25.92 -0.11 1.69
CA GLU A 168 25.36 -0.85 0.56
C GLU A 168 24.31 -0.06 -0.22
N TRP A 169 23.84 1.07 0.32
CA TRP A 169 22.74 1.86 -0.22
C TRP A 169 22.93 2.23 -1.69
N ARG A 170 24.11 2.73 -2.05
CA ARG A 170 24.39 3.19 -3.42
C ARG A 170 24.25 2.05 -4.44
N ALA A 171 24.77 0.87 -4.10
CA ALA A 171 24.68 -0.32 -4.94
C ALA A 171 23.26 -0.92 -4.98
N TYR A 172 22.50 -0.77 -3.90
CA TYR A 172 21.10 -1.17 -3.84
C TYR A 172 20.19 -0.24 -4.66
N LYS A 173 20.35 1.07 -4.50
CA LYS A 173 19.58 2.08 -5.24
C LYS A 173 19.79 2.00 -6.74
N SER A 174 21.01 1.67 -7.20
CA SER A 174 21.34 1.57 -8.63
C SER A 174 20.69 0.39 -9.36
N ARG A 175 20.19 -0.63 -8.63
CA ARG A 175 19.56 -1.83 -9.21
C ARG A 175 18.07 -1.97 -8.89
N THR A 176 17.50 -1.01 -8.17
CA THR A 176 16.09 -1.05 -7.73
C THR A 176 15.34 0.16 -8.26
N GLY A 177 14.06 -0.04 -8.57
CA GLY A 177 13.17 1.08 -8.80
C GLY A 177 12.63 1.64 -7.49
N PHE A 178 12.17 2.89 -7.52
CA PHE A 178 11.61 3.56 -6.34
C PHE A 178 10.29 2.88 -5.91
N LEU A 179 9.25 3.02 -6.74
CA LEU A 179 7.93 2.47 -6.49
C LEU A 179 7.55 1.33 -7.45
N LEU A 180 8.13 1.27 -8.65
CA LEU A 180 7.94 0.15 -9.58
C LEU A 180 9.20 -0.73 -9.58
N PRO A 181 9.08 -2.05 -9.81
CA PRO A 181 10.24 -2.92 -9.89
C PRO A 181 11.18 -2.52 -11.03
N SER A 182 12.49 -2.54 -10.77
CA SER A 182 13.49 -2.42 -11.83
C SER A 182 13.39 -3.64 -12.75
N VAL A 183 13.20 -3.37 -14.04
CA VAL A 183 13.27 -4.40 -15.10
C VAL A 183 14.70 -4.57 -15.61
N LEU A 184 15.60 -3.66 -15.27
CA LEU A 184 17.00 -3.70 -15.70
C LEU A 184 17.80 -4.70 -14.83
N PRO A 185 18.65 -5.54 -15.44
CA PRO A 185 19.52 -6.44 -14.69
C PRO A 185 20.48 -5.66 -13.78
N PRO A 186 20.91 -6.23 -12.64
CA PRO A 186 21.89 -5.58 -11.78
C PRO A 186 23.15 -5.28 -12.58
N LYS A 187 23.65 -4.04 -12.55
CA LYS A 187 24.97 -3.72 -13.10
C LYS A 187 26.00 -4.56 -12.34
N GLN A 188 26.55 -5.59 -12.99
CA GLN A 188 27.69 -6.34 -12.44
C GLN A 188 28.83 -5.35 -12.21
N LYS A 189 29.42 -5.37 -11.01
CA LYS A 189 30.73 -4.76 -10.84
C LYS A 189 31.70 -5.63 -11.64
N THR A 190 32.35 -5.05 -12.64
CA THR A 190 33.57 -5.62 -13.22
C THR A 190 34.57 -5.73 -12.09
N THR A 191 34.72 -6.92 -11.51
CA THR A 191 35.90 -7.26 -10.72
C THR A 191 37.03 -7.36 -11.73
N THR A 192 37.79 -6.28 -11.89
CA THR A 192 39.14 -6.38 -12.44
C THR A 192 39.94 -7.20 -11.45
N VAL A 193 40.19 -8.45 -11.81
CA VAL A 193 41.21 -9.28 -11.18
C VAL A 193 42.52 -8.81 -11.81
N GLU A 194 43.30 -8.05 -11.06
CA GLU A 194 44.75 -7.89 -11.25
C GLU A 194 45.46 -8.61 -10.10
#